data_AF-T2IU07-F1
#
_entry.id   AF-T2IU07-F1
#
_cell.length_a   1.000
_cell.length_b   1.000
_cell.length_c   1.000
_cell.angle_alpha   90.00
_cell.angle_beta   90.00
_cell.angle_gamma   90.00
#
_symmetry.space_group_name_H-M   'P 1'
#
loop_
_entity.id
_entity.type
_entity.pdbx_description
1 polymer ?
#
loop_
_entity_poly.entity_id
_entity_poly.type
_entity_poly.pdbx_seq_one_letter_code
_entity_poly.pdbx_strand_id
1 'polypeptide(L)'
;MTGVSGIAPVVIDSSNIDSDESVADTITFEDTHGWATGTAVKYDNGGETDIGGLTHGNTYYVVADERNGKILQLAQNSDGTSIIDLDPSTTTGEHRLYEATTLTTTEIITFDTEHGWSDGDLVTYVSDGDAVGGLEDGAEYYVVLDGDTDDFSIKLSDSEGGAALTLDFSEATGDKHSVYQTADDDDSYELFDFDPSVDNSFDISQVEAINTITLSSPHNFVTGQAVVYENGGGESIGGLTQGETYYVIADDSDANAFRLATSEVQAKLEFALTLDPSLMSGDNHQFLPQSNVVKAKDKSNIFAVAGTATLSLGSGAKTGGGIGFGFGWNEIENSTKAYIKDSSLSYDDSLQVLANNNSTIQAISASVGVSSAQKTAGTIAGTASVNFIDNITEAYLDNVNIGSDGDSSGLLRVVAQDSATIQSLSGAISVAISSKMSLGFGGAVAYNAIGTKSGHGTSAYINNSSLYVDSLDVTATGGQTIQSLSGALAAAKSGKAAITAAGAVSINRIKDTATNAYISNSPTVSVDNAVTIQANNTATIESLAGQVAISIGSKGAGALGASVAINEIDKTGDGQSVGVYAYIAIGFDL
;
A
#
# COMPACT_ATOMS: atom_id res chain seq x y z
N MET A 1 8.74 -27.53 -38.00
CA MET A 1 7.28 -27.59 -38.15
C MET A 1 6.84 -26.20 -38.56
N THR A 2 5.90 -26.07 -39.49
CA THR A 2 5.43 -24.80 -40.04
C THR A 2 4.84 -23.95 -38.91
N GLY A 3 5.49 -22.84 -38.57
CA GLY A 3 4.97 -21.86 -37.62
C GLY A 3 3.61 -21.37 -38.07
N VAL A 4 2.68 -21.27 -37.13
CA VAL A 4 1.38 -20.66 -37.36
C VAL A 4 1.64 -19.16 -37.46
N SER A 5 1.81 -18.65 -38.68
CA SER A 5 1.83 -17.20 -38.89
C SER A 5 0.41 -16.71 -38.61
N GLY A 6 0.18 -16.16 -37.41
CA GLY A 6 -1.06 -15.47 -37.08
C GLY A 6 -1.31 -14.31 -38.05
N ILE A 7 -2.58 -13.98 -38.29
CA ILE A 7 -2.94 -12.79 -39.05
C ILE A 7 -2.76 -11.59 -38.13
N ALA A 8 -2.03 -10.57 -38.58
CA ALA A 8 -1.79 -9.35 -37.82
C ALA A 8 -3.12 -8.64 -37.46
N PRO A 9 -3.18 -7.91 -36.33
CA PRO A 9 -4.35 -7.11 -35.97
C PRO A 9 -4.74 -6.15 -37.10
N VAL A 10 -6.04 -5.95 -37.27
CA VAL A 10 -6.58 -5.02 -38.27
C VAL A 10 -7.27 -3.87 -37.56
N VAL A 11 -6.85 -2.65 -37.90
CA VAL A 11 -7.42 -1.41 -37.37
C VAL A 11 -8.78 -1.13 -38.02
N ILE A 12 -9.79 -0.90 -37.19
CA ILE A 12 -11.11 -0.41 -37.56
C ILE A 12 -11.09 1.13 -37.44
N ASP A 13 -11.29 1.79 -38.57
CA ASP A 13 -11.68 3.19 -38.61
C ASP A 13 -13.21 3.26 -38.47
N SER A 14 -13.70 3.89 -37.40
CA SER A 14 -15.14 4.00 -37.11
C SER A 14 -15.90 4.77 -38.20
N SER A 15 -15.22 5.60 -38.99
CA SER A 15 -15.80 6.29 -40.14
C SER A 15 -16.05 5.38 -41.36
N ASN A 16 -15.47 4.17 -41.36
CA ASN A 16 -15.65 3.14 -42.38
C ASN A 16 -16.66 2.05 -41.98
N ILE A 17 -17.43 2.29 -40.92
CA ILE A 17 -18.55 1.44 -40.49
C ILE A 17 -19.82 1.95 -41.18
N ASP A 18 -20.44 1.07 -41.97
CA ASP A 18 -21.75 1.33 -42.57
C ASP A 18 -22.83 0.72 -41.67
N SER A 19 -23.55 1.60 -40.96
CA SER A 19 -24.64 1.26 -40.02
C SER A 19 -26.02 1.65 -40.57
N ASP A 20 -26.17 1.84 -41.90
CA ASP A 20 -27.46 2.10 -42.53
C ASP A 20 -28.26 0.79 -42.65
N GLU A 21 -29.40 0.67 -41.98
CA GLU A 21 -30.36 -0.45 -42.00
C GLU A 21 -30.80 -0.94 -43.40
N SER A 22 -30.44 -0.24 -44.48
CA SER A 22 -30.67 -0.64 -45.87
C SER A 22 -29.48 -1.33 -46.55
N VAL A 23 -28.31 -1.36 -45.90
CA VAL A 23 -27.08 -2.10 -46.24
C VAL A 23 -26.64 -2.89 -44.99
N ALA A 24 -25.91 -3.98 -45.16
CA ALA A 24 -25.59 -4.86 -44.02
C ALA A 24 -24.55 -4.18 -43.10
N ASP A 25 -24.68 -4.26 -41.77
CA ASP A 25 -23.74 -3.72 -40.78
C ASP A 25 -22.31 -4.21 -41.06
N THR A 26 -21.53 -3.41 -41.77
CA THR A 26 -20.25 -3.84 -42.35
C THR A 26 -19.11 -2.91 -41.95
N ILE A 27 -17.93 -3.49 -41.82
CA ILE A 27 -16.66 -2.80 -41.57
C ILE A 27 -15.82 -2.92 -42.84
N THR A 28 -15.37 -1.78 -43.36
CA THR A 28 -14.49 -1.72 -44.54
C THR A 28 -13.07 -1.32 -44.14
N PHE A 29 -12.08 -2.08 -44.60
CA PHE A 29 -10.66 -1.84 -44.35
C PHE A 29 -9.92 -1.31 -45.59
N GLU A 30 -8.84 -0.57 -45.36
CA GLU A 30 -7.96 -0.08 -46.43
C GLU A 30 -7.23 -1.24 -47.15
N ASP A 31 -6.88 -2.30 -46.42
CA ASP A 31 -6.23 -3.51 -46.94
C ASP A 31 -7.04 -4.78 -46.64
N THR A 32 -6.67 -5.91 -47.24
CA THR A 32 -7.39 -7.17 -47.02
C THR A 32 -7.17 -7.69 -45.60
N HIS A 33 -8.26 -7.98 -44.88
CA HIS A 33 -8.21 -8.40 -43.46
C HIS A 33 -7.73 -9.85 -43.24
N GLY A 34 -7.66 -10.68 -44.28
CA GLY A 34 -7.08 -12.03 -44.22
C GLY A 34 -7.91 -13.12 -43.53
N TRP A 35 -8.88 -12.77 -42.67
CA TRP A 35 -9.75 -13.73 -41.97
C TRP A 35 -10.84 -14.36 -42.85
N ALA A 36 -11.24 -15.59 -42.53
CA ALA A 36 -12.37 -16.29 -43.15
C ALA A 36 -13.64 -16.22 -42.29
N THR A 37 -14.82 -16.44 -42.88
CA THR A 37 -16.07 -16.55 -42.13
C THR A 37 -15.99 -17.66 -41.07
N GLY A 38 -16.36 -17.34 -39.83
CA GLY A 38 -16.28 -18.20 -38.66
C GLY A 38 -14.97 -18.10 -37.86
N THR A 39 -14.01 -17.26 -38.30
CA THR A 39 -12.79 -16.97 -37.53
C THR A 39 -13.17 -16.23 -36.25
N ALA A 40 -12.73 -16.74 -35.10
CA ALA A 40 -12.91 -16.06 -33.83
C ALA A 40 -11.93 -14.89 -33.74
N VAL A 41 -12.46 -13.70 -33.52
CA VAL A 41 -11.68 -12.47 -33.34
C VAL A 41 -12.10 -11.81 -32.04
N LYS A 42 -11.16 -11.22 -31.32
CA LYS A 42 -11.50 -10.34 -30.21
C LYS A 42 -11.55 -8.90 -30.69
N TYR A 43 -12.45 -8.15 -30.08
CA TYR A 43 -12.59 -6.72 -30.32
C TYR A 43 -11.88 -5.93 -29.23
N ASP A 44 -11.14 -4.93 -29.68
CA ASP A 44 -10.48 -3.95 -28.85
C ASP A 44 -10.91 -2.55 -29.30
N ASN A 45 -11.31 -1.74 -28.33
CA ASN A 45 -11.71 -0.36 -28.49
C ASN A 45 -10.54 0.61 -28.32
N GLY A 46 -9.32 0.13 -28.15
CA GLY A 46 -8.16 0.97 -27.85
C GLY A 46 -8.34 1.78 -26.57
N GLY A 47 -9.15 1.28 -25.62
CA GLY A 47 -9.50 1.92 -24.35
C GLY A 47 -10.52 3.05 -24.40
N GLU A 48 -11.10 3.31 -25.56
CA GLU A 48 -12.05 4.41 -25.78
C GLU A 48 -13.52 3.95 -25.72
N THR A 49 -14.47 4.76 -26.18
CA THR A 49 -15.88 4.34 -26.15
C THR A 49 -16.12 3.21 -27.16
N ASP A 50 -16.64 2.06 -26.68
CA ASP A 50 -17.00 0.92 -27.53
C ASP A 50 -17.84 1.34 -28.75
N ILE A 51 -17.57 0.74 -29.92
CA ILE A 51 -18.54 0.70 -31.02
C ILE A 51 -19.79 0.00 -30.49
N GLY A 52 -20.94 0.65 -30.57
CA GLY A 52 -22.20 0.10 -30.10
C GLY A 52 -22.46 -1.26 -30.73
N GLY A 53 -22.86 -2.24 -29.91
CA GLY A 53 -22.99 -3.65 -30.32
C GLY A 53 -21.76 -4.51 -30.03
N LEU A 54 -20.59 -3.89 -29.85
CA LEU A 54 -19.37 -4.55 -29.40
C LEU A 54 -19.07 -4.21 -27.93
N THR A 55 -18.19 -5.00 -27.33
CA THR A 55 -17.74 -4.85 -25.95
C THR A 55 -16.27 -5.25 -25.91
N HIS A 56 -15.42 -4.36 -25.43
CA HIS A 56 -13.98 -4.60 -25.31
C HIS A 56 -13.67 -5.99 -24.71
N GLY A 57 -12.69 -6.69 -25.31
CA GLY A 57 -12.18 -7.97 -24.85
C GLY A 57 -13.06 -9.18 -25.18
N ASN A 58 -14.31 -8.96 -25.63
CA ASN A 58 -15.19 -10.05 -26.03
C ASN A 58 -14.77 -10.67 -27.36
N THR A 59 -15.03 -11.97 -27.48
CA THR A 59 -14.84 -12.72 -28.71
C THR A 59 -16.08 -12.65 -29.59
N TYR A 60 -15.85 -12.31 -30.85
CA TYR A 60 -16.79 -12.24 -31.95
C TYR A 60 -16.32 -13.14 -33.10
N TYR A 61 -17.18 -13.33 -34.10
CA TYR A 61 -16.88 -14.18 -35.24
C TYR A 61 -17.00 -13.40 -36.54
N VAL A 62 -15.96 -13.48 -37.37
CA VAL A 62 -15.90 -12.83 -38.68
C VAL A 62 -16.94 -13.43 -39.61
N VAL A 63 -17.66 -12.57 -40.35
CA VAL A 63 -18.46 -12.93 -41.52
C VAL A 63 -17.90 -12.15 -42.71
N ALA A 64 -16.99 -12.77 -43.47
CA ALA A 64 -16.29 -12.12 -44.57
C ALA A 64 -17.17 -11.98 -45.82
N ASP A 65 -17.08 -10.86 -46.55
CA ASP A 65 -17.75 -10.72 -47.85
C ASP A 65 -17.05 -11.59 -48.91
N GLU A 66 -17.78 -12.56 -49.48
CA GLU A 66 -17.24 -13.52 -50.46
C GLU A 66 -16.72 -12.88 -51.76
N ARG A 67 -17.05 -11.62 -52.03
CA ARG A 67 -16.67 -10.87 -53.24
C ARG A 67 -15.63 -9.79 -52.96
N ASN A 68 -15.37 -9.44 -51.69
CA ASN A 68 -14.38 -8.43 -51.30
C ASN A 68 -13.74 -8.73 -49.93
N GLY A 69 -12.50 -9.23 -49.92
CA GLY A 69 -11.75 -9.53 -48.70
C GLY A 69 -11.26 -8.32 -47.88
N LYS A 70 -11.81 -7.13 -48.14
CA LYS A 70 -11.64 -5.91 -47.33
C LYS A 70 -12.87 -5.59 -46.49
N ILE A 71 -13.96 -6.34 -46.65
CA ILE A 71 -15.24 -6.07 -46.01
C ILE A 71 -15.65 -7.29 -45.19
N LEU A 72 -16.04 -7.07 -43.94
CA LEU A 72 -16.63 -8.10 -43.09
C LEU A 72 -17.78 -7.55 -42.25
N GLN A 73 -18.55 -8.47 -41.66
CA GLN A 73 -19.43 -8.22 -40.53
C GLN A 73 -18.94 -9.00 -39.31
N LEU A 74 -19.44 -8.65 -38.13
CA LEU A 74 -19.21 -9.40 -36.90
C LEU A 74 -20.48 -10.11 -36.45
N ALA A 75 -20.33 -11.34 -35.96
CA ALA A 75 -21.40 -12.15 -35.43
C ALA A 75 -21.10 -12.61 -34.00
N GLN A 76 -22.15 -12.86 -33.22
CA GLN A 76 -22.03 -13.46 -31.88
C GLN A 76 -21.71 -14.96 -31.92
N ASN A 77 -21.92 -15.61 -33.07
CA ASN A 77 -21.79 -17.05 -33.25
C ASN A 77 -20.95 -17.41 -34.49
N SER A 78 -20.27 -18.55 -34.42
CA SER A 78 -19.29 -19.00 -35.43
C SER A 78 -19.88 -19.42 -36.77
N ASP A 79 -21.19 -19.67 -36.86
CA ASP A 79 -21.90 -19.93 -38.12
C ASP A 79 -22.39 -18.64 -38.81
N GLY A 80 -22.14 -17.47 -38.23
CA GLY A 80 -22.35 -16.16 -38.87
C GLY A 80 -23.82 -15.75 -39.00
N THR A 81 -24.74 -16.41 -38.32
CA THR A 81 -26.19 -16.14 -38.48
C THR A 81 -26.72 -15.07 -37.53
N SER A 82 -25.99 -14.73 -36.46
CA SER A 82 -26.36 -13.70 -35.48
C SER A 82 -25.44 -12.49 -35.63
N ILE A 83 -25.68 -11.72 -36.70
CA ILE A 83 -24.95 -10.48 -36.99
C ILE A 83 -25.16 -9.47 -35.86
N ILE A 84 -24.10 -8.73 -35.55
CA ILE A 84 -24.07 -7.65 -34.58
C ILE A 84 -24.44 -6.36 -35.30
N ASP A 85 -25.43 -5.68 -34.74
CA ASP A 85 -25.83 -4.33 -35.10
C ASP A 85 -24.77 -3.36 -34.56
N LEU A 86 -24.07 -2.65 -35.45
CA LEU A 86 -22.94 -1.79 -35.13
C LEU A 86 -23.37 -0.32 -35.11
N ASP A 87 -23.13 0.38 -33.99
CA ASP A 87 -23.42 1.81 -33.88
C ASP A 87 -22.14 2.61 -33.56
N PRO A 88 -21.52 3.27 -34.56
CA PRO A 88 -20.31 4.08 -34.35
C PRO A 88 -20.60 5.50 -33.84
N SER A 89 -21.86 5.88 -33.58
CA SER A 89 -22.25 7.29 -33.37
C SER A 89 -21.67 7.95 -32.11
N THR A 90 -21.24 7.15 -31.13
CA THR A 90 -20.60 7.61 -29.90
C THR A 90 -19.13 7.21 -29.80
N THR A 91 -18.58 6.61 -30.84
CA THR A 91 -17.25 6.02 -30.85
C THR A 91 -16.14 7.07 -31.00
N THR A 92 -15.07 6.93 -30.22
CA THR A 92 -13.86 7.75 -30.24
C THR A 92 -12.63 6.84 -30.33
N GLY A 93 -11.51 7.32 -30.85
CA GLY A 93 -10.25 6.56 -30.85
C GLY A 93 -10.07 5.55 -31.98
N GLU A 94 -9.01 4.75 -31.85
CA GLU A 94 -8.65 3.68 -32.79
C GLU A 94 -9.17 2.33 -32.27
N HIS A 95 -9.86 1.58 -33.13
CA HIS A 95 -10.44 0.29 -32.78
C HIS A 95 -9.71 -0.82 -33.52
N ARG A 96 -9.70 -2.04 -32.99
CA ARG A 96 -8.96 -3.15 -33.58
C ARG A 96 -9.71 -4.48 -33.46
N LEU A 97 -9.43 -5.37 -34.41
CA LEU A 97 -9.77 -6.79 -34.33
C LEU A 97 -8.48 -7.61 -34.43
N TYR A 98 -8.40 -8.70 -33.68
CA TYR A 98 -7.31 -9.66 -33.78
C TYR A 98 -7.82 -11.09 -33.53
N GLU A 99 -7.10 -12.09 -34.04
CA GLU A 99 -7.50 -13.49 -33.93
C GLU A 99 -7.48 -13.97 -32.47
N ALA A 100 -8.56 -14.62 -32.01
CA ALA A 100 -8.66 -15.11 -30.64
C ALA A 100 -7.84 -16.40 -30.47
N THR A 101 -6.59 -16.30 -29.98
CA THR A 101 -5.74 -17.44 -29.61
C THR A 101 -5.95 -17.88 -28.16
N THR A 102 -5.50 -19.09 -27.81
CA THR A 102 -5.56 -19.64 -26.45
C THR A 102 -4.20 -19.43 -25.77
N LEU A 103 -4.16 -18.67 -24.67
CA LEU A 103 -2.96 -18.38 -23.89
C LEU A 103 -2.33 -19.67 -23.34
N THR A 104 -1.00 -19.77 -23.39
CA THR A 104 -0.24 -20.91 -22.83
C THR A 104 0.95 -20.42 -22.01
N THR A 105 1.29 -21.14 -20.95
CA THR A 105 2.56 -20.98 -20.21
C THR A 105 3.75 -21.25 -21.13
N THR A 106 4.78 -20.40 -21.10
CA THR A 106 6.05 -20.57 -21.85
C THR A 106 7.25 -20.30 -20.91
N GLU A 107 8.47 -20.51 -21.38
CA GLU A 107 9.71 -20.16 -20.66
C GLU A 107 10.48 -19.03 -21.39
N ILE A 108 9.98 -18.59 -22.55
CA ILE A 108 10.69 -17.73 -23.50
C ILE A 108 10.04 -16.34 -23.50
N ILE A 109 10.91 -15.32 -23.52
CA ILE A 109 10.60 -13.92 -23.80
C ILE A 109 11.26 -13.58 -25.15
N THR A 110 10.51 -13.00 -26.07
CA THR A 110 10.99 -12.64 -27.42
C THR A 110 10.96 -11.12 -27.61
N PHE A 111 12.02 -10.55 -28.16
CA PHE A 111 12.18 -9.12 -28.45
C PHE A 111 12.08 -8.84 -29.96
N ASP A 112 11.77 -7.59 -30.31
CA ASP A 112 11.74 -7.11 -31.69
C ASP A 112 13.13 -6.69 -32.23
N THR A 113 14.11 -6.60 -31.33
CA THR A 113 15.50 -6.17 -31.56
C THR A 113 16.49 -7.13 -30.91
N GLU A 114 17.73 -7.15 -31.39
CA GLU A 114 18.79 -8.01 -30.84
C GLU A 114 19.16 -7.55 -29.42
N HIS A 115 19.06 -8.43 -28.42
CA HIS A 115 19.23 -8.08 -27.01
C HIS A 115 20.69 -7.92 -26.56
N GLY A 116 21.67 -8.46 -27.30
CA GLY A 116 23.10 -8.30 -27.02
C GLY A 116 23.64 -8.98 -25.73
N TRP A 117 22.77 -9.44 -24.83
CA TRP A 117 23.14 -10.16 -23.60
C TRP A 117 23.79 -11.53 -23.83
N SER A 118 24.65 -11.92 -22.89
CA SER A 118 25.28 -13.23 -22.76
C SER A 118 24.56 -14.11 -21.73
N ASP A 119 24.74 -15.43 -21.85
CA ASP A 119 24.26 -16.38 -20.83
C ASP A 119 24.86 -16.05 -19.46
N GLY A 120 24.00 -15.91 -18.44
CA GLY A 120 24.37 -15.53 -17.09
C GLY A 120 24.40 -14.02 -16.80
N ASP A 121 24.05 -13.16 -17.76
CA ASP A 121 23.94 -11.73 -17.52
C ASP A 121 22.81 -11.42 -16.53
N LEU A 122 23.07 -10.49 -15.60
CA LEU A 122 22.06 -10.02 -14.64
C LEU A 122 21.23 -8.91 -15.28
N VAL A 123 19.91 -9.05 -15.20
CA VAL A 123 18.93 -8.13 -15.76
C VAL A 123 17.79 -7.89 -14.76
N THR A 124 17.16 -6.72 -14.81
CA THR A 124 16.03 -6.38 -13.95
C THR A 124 14.75 -6.36 -14.77
N TYR A 125 13.72 -7.04 -14.26
CA TYR A 125 12.37 -6.99 -14.83
C TYR A 125 11.58 -5.85 -14.19
N VAL A 126 10.87 -5.09 -15.02
CA VAL A 126 9.95 -4.06 -14.57
C VAL A 126 8.62 -4.16 -15.31
N SER A 127 7.53 -3.87 -14.61
CA SER A 127 6.20 -3.72 -15.18
C SER A 127 5.48 -2.48 -14.65
N ASP A 128 4.58 -1.93 -15.46
CA ASP A 128 3.66 -0.85 -15.02
C ASP A 128 2.30 -1.39 -14.52
N GLY A 129 2.06 -2.70 -14.61
CA GLY A 129 0.94 -3.41 -13.97
C GLY A 129 1.36 -4.69 -13.25
N ASP A 130 0.45 -5.65 -13.14
CA ASP A 130 0.71 -6.96 -12.51
C ASP A 130 1.82 -7.69 -13.27
N ALA A 131 2.75 -8.28 -12.51
CA ALA A 131 3.88 -8.97 -13.10
C ALA A 131 3.44 -10.21 -13.90
N VAL A 132 4.22 -10.58 -14.93
CA VAL A 132 4.12 -11.89 -15.57
C VAL A 132 4.26 -12.96 -14.50
N GLY A 133 3.34 -13.95 -14.48
CA GLY A 133 3.37 -15.02 -13.47
C GLY A 133 4.72 -15.73 -13.51
N GLY A 134 5.41 -15.79 -12.37
CA GLY A 134 6.79 -16.27 -12.28
C GLY A 134 7.85 -15.17 -12.21
N LEU A 135 7.49 -13.91 -12.44
CA LEU A 135 8.33 -12.73 -12.24
C LEU A 135 7.73 -11.81 -11.15
N GLU A 136 8.58 -10.97 -10.56
CA GLU A 136 8.23 -9.93 -9.58
C GLU A 136 8.74 -8.58 -10.09
N ASP A 137 7.88 -7.55 -10.13
CA ASP A 137 8.27 -6.19 -10.57
C ASP A 137 9.45 -5.65 -9.74
N GLY A 138 10.47 -5.14 -10.42
CA GLY A 138 11.70 -4.61 -9.84
C GLY A 138 12.70 -5.67 -9.38
N ALA A 139 12.44 -6.97 -9.60
CA ALA A 139 13.37 -8.03 -9.23
C ALA A 139 14.44 -8.29 -10.30
N GLU A 140 15.61 -8.76 -9.84
CA GLU A 140 16.74 -9.13 -10.68
C GLU A 140 16.69 -10.63 -11.05
N TYR A 141 17.02 -10.93 -12.30
CA TYR A 141 17.03 -12.27 -12.89
C TYR A 141 18.29 -12.49 -13.72
N TYR A 142 18.65 -13.75 -13.96
CA TYR A 142 19.76 -14.13 -14.82
C TYR A 142 19.24 -14.56 -16.20
N VAL A 143 19.84 -14.01 -17.26
CA VAL A 143 19.58 -14.40 -18.66
C VAL A 143 20.04 -15.83 -18.89
N VAL A 144 19.15 -16.64 -19.46
CA VAL A 144 19.45 -17.97 -19.97
C VAL A 144 19.14 -17.97 -21.47
N LEU A 145 20.15 -18.13 -22.32
CA LEU A 145 19.97 -18.06 -23.77
C LEU A 145 19.22 -19.30 -24.30
N ASP A 146 18.29 -19.13 -25.24
CA ASP A 146 17.63 -20.25 -25.95
C ASP A 146 18.49 -20.79 -27.10
N GLY A 147 19.71 -21.22 -26.76
CA GLY A 147 20.72 -21.73 -27.70
C GLY A 147 21.74 -20.69 -28.15
N ASP A 148 22.86 -21.16 -28.69
CA ASP A 148 24.08 -20.35 -28.96
C ASP A 148 23.94 -19.28 -30.09
N THR A 149 22.74 -19.05 -30.65
CA THR A 149 22.56 -18.17 -31.82
C THR A 149 21.25 -17.37 -31.85
N ASP A 150 20.43 -17.40 -30.79
CA ASP A 150 19.20 -16.61 -30.76
C ASP A 150 19.46 -15.30 -30.01
N ASP A 151 19.66 -14.23 -30.77
CA ASP A 151 19.90 -12.88 -30.23
C ASP A 151 18.58 -12.13 -29.99
N PHE A 152 17.42 -12.74 -30.23
CA PHE A 152 16.10 -12.11 -30.10
C PHE A 152 15.23 -12.73 -29.00
N SER A 153 15.70 -13.77 -28.30
CA SER A 153 14.91 -14.41 -27.25
C SER A 153 15.74 -14.81 -26.05
N ILE A 154 15.15 -14.69 -24.87
CA ILE A 154 15.76 -15.09 -23.61
C ILE A 154 14.81 -15.92 -22.77
N LYS A 155 15.38 -16.61 -21.78
CA LYS A 155 14.68 -17.14 -20.62
C LYS A 155 15.28 -16.49 -19.37
N LEU A 156 14.54 -16.51 -18.27
CA LEU A 156 14.97 -15.93 -16.99
C LEU A 156 15.14 -17.01 -15.92
N SER A 157 16.10 -16.83 -15.00
CA SER A 157 16.34 -17.71 -13.86
C SER A 157 16.58 -16.92 -12.57
N ASP A 158 16.19 -17.49 -11.42
CA ASP A 158 16.47 -16.94 -10.08
C ASP A 158 17.96 -17.01 -9.68
N SER A 159 18.79 -17.73 -10.44
CA SER A 159 20.21 -17.93 -10.11
C SER A 159 21.08 -18.10 -11.35
N GLU A 160 22.32 -17.61 -11.29
CA GLU A 160 23.33 -17.77 -12.34
C GLU A 160 23.50 -19.26 -12.74
N GLY A 161 23.27 -19.58 -14.02
CA GLY A 161 23.31 -20.94 -14.55
C GLY A 161 22.18 -21.88 -14.05
N GLY A 162 21.11 -21.31 -13.48
CA GLY A 162 19.95 -22.02 -12.98
C GLY A 162 19.00 -22.52 -14.08
N ALA A 163 17.92 -23.19 -13.65
CA ALA A 163 16.85 -23.59 -14.57
C ALA A 163 15.99 -22.37 -14.95
N ALA A 164 15.48 -22.34 -16.18
CA ALA A 164 14.56 -21.32 -16.64
C ALA A 164 13.24 -21.35 -15.83
N LEU A 165 12.71 -20.18 -15.55
CA LEU A 165 11.42 -19.97 -14.92
C LEU A 165 10.30 -20.31 -15.92
N THR A 166 9.23 -20.92 -15.41
CA THR A 166 7.98 -21.02 -16.15
C THR A 166 7.23 -19.71 -16.01
N LEU A 167 6.89 -19.09 -17.14
CA LEU A 167 6.21 -17.81 -17.22
C LEU A 167 4.73 -18.01 -17.58
N ASP A 168 3.85 -17.44 -16.76
CA ASP A 168 2.41 -17.37 -17.00
C ASP A 168 2.00 -15.95 -17.38
N PHE A 169 2.01 -15.69 -18.69
CA PHE A 169 1.61 -14.42 -19.27
C PHE A 169 0.11 -14.12 -19.10
N SER A 170 -0.71 -15.09 -18.66
CA SER A 170 -2.12 -14.82 -18.37
C SER A 170 -2.35 -14.06 -17.05
N GLU A 171 -1.30 -13.93 -16.22
CA GLU A 171 -1.33 -13.16 -14.97
C GLU A 171 -0.86 -11.70 -15.14
N ALA A 172 -0.19 -11.37 -16.25
CA ALA A 172 0.37 -10.04 -16.49
C ALA A 172 -0.71 -8.99 -16.82
N THR A 173 -0.53 -7.76 -16.32
CA THR A 173 -1.31 -6.58 -16.72
C THR A 173 -0.37 -5.37 -16.89
N GLY A 174 -0.80 -4.32 -17.60
CA GLY A 174 0.02 -3.13 -17.88
C GLY A 174 0.49 -3.05 -19.35
N ASP A 175 0.88 -1.86 -19.78
CA ASP A 175 1.24 -1.55 -21.18
C ASP A 175 2.76 -1.64 -21.42
N LYS A 176 3.55 -1.71 -20.35
CA LYS A 176 5.02 -1.77 -20.40
C LYS A 176 5.54 -2.89 -19.52
N HIS A 177 6.23 -3.82 -20.16
CA HIS A 177 7.09 -4.79 -19.52
C HIS A 177 8.47 -4.69 -20.17
N SER A 178 9.51 -4.50 -19.38
CA SER A 178 10.86 -4.42 -19.92
C SER A 178 11.81 -5.24 -19.07
N VAL A 179 12.81 -5.77 -19.75
CA VAL A 179 14.01 -6.29 -19.11
C VAL A 179 15.13 -5.34 -19.47
N TYR A 180 15.87 -4.87 -18.47
CA TYR A 180 17.02 -3.98 -18.70
C TYR A 180 18.24 -4.44 -17.92
N GLN A 181 19.41 -4.05 -18.41
CA GLN A 181 20.67 -4.22 -17.70
C GLN A 181 21.23 -2.83 -17.36
N THR A 182 21.68 -2.63 -16.12
CA THR A 182 22.40 -1.41 -15.73
C THR A 182 23.80 -1.46 -16.32
N ALA A 183 24.19 -0.43 -17.08
CA ALA A 183 25.53 -0.36 -17.66
C ALA A 183 26.61 -0.13 -16.57
N ASP A 184 27.85 -0.53 -16.88
CA ASP A 184 29.02 -0.39 -16.01
C ASP A 184 29.35 1.07 -15.60
N ASP A 185 28.72 2.07 -16.24
CA ASP A 185 28.90 3.50 -15.94
C ASP A 185 27.87 4.09 -14.96
N ASP A 186 26.91 3.28 -14.48
CA ASP A 186 25.86 3.66 -13.50
C ASP A 186 24.92 4.79 -13.98
N ASP A 187 25.05 5.23 -15.24
CA ASP A 187 24.36 6.40 -15.81
C ASP A 187 23.57 6.07 -17.11
N SER A 188 23.70 4.86 -17.65
CA SER A 188 23.00 4.42 -18.87
C SER A 188 22.30 3.06 -18.71
N TYR A 189 21.16 2.90 -19.38
CA TYR A 189 20.37 1.66 -19.42
C TYR A 189 20.22 1.24 -20.88
N GLU A 190 20.55 -0.01 -21.20
CA GLU A 190 20.11 -0.63 -22.46
C GLU A 190 18.77 -1.30 -22.19
N LEU A 191 17.73 -0.69 -22.76
CA LEU A 191 16.36 -1.13 -22.63
C LEU A 191 16.02 -2.09 -23.75
N PHE A 192 15.48 -3.24 -23.37
CA PHE A 192 14.79 -4.11 -24.29
C PHE A 192 13.36 -4.24 -23.80
N ASP A 193 12.52 -3.43 -24.42
CA ASP A 193 11.08 -3.58 -24.30
C ASP A 193 10.72 -4.91 -24.97
N PHE A 194 10.00 -5.75 -24.24
CA PHE A 194 9.35 -6.90 -24.84
C PHE A 194 7.87 -6.72 -24.63
N ASP A 195 7.13 -6.87 -25.71
CA ASP A 195 5.70 -7.00 -25.58
C ASP A 195 5.41 -8.49 -25.30
N PRO A 196 4.93 -8.87 -24.09
CA PRO A 196 4.56 -10.25 -23.75
C PRO A 196 3.53 -10.85 -24.71
N SER A 197 2.93 -9.99 -25.52
CA SER A 197 1.98 -10.28 -26.54
C SER A 197 2.59 -10.49 -27.94
N VAL A 198 3.86 -10.22 -28.25
CA VAL A 198 4.41 -10.59 -29.58
C VAL A 198 4.87 -12.06 -29.66
N ASP A 199 4.96 -12.77 -28.52
CA ASP A 199 5.10 -14.24 -28.49
C ASP A 199 3.72 -14.96 -28.53
N ASN A 200 2.62 -14.21 -28.42
CA ASN A 200 1.29 -14.47 -29.02
C ASN A 200 0.32 -13.30 -28.72
N SER A 201 -0.08 -12.58 -29.78
CA SER A 201 -0.75 -11.26 -29.77
C SER A 201 -1.79 -11.00 -28.68
N PHE A 202 -1.57 -9.97 -27.85
CA PHE A 202 -2.57 -9.15 -27.12
C PHE A 202 -1.97 -8.01 -26.22
N ASP A 203 -2.15 -6.75 -26.63
CA ASP A 203 -2.11 -5.55 -25.79
C ASP A 203 -3.28 -5.58 -24.78
N ILE A 204 -3.01 -5.77 -23.49
CA ILE A 204 -4.01 -5.89 -22.40
C ILE A 204 -4.10 -4.59 -21.61
N SER A 205 -5.27 -3.97 -21.75
CA SER A 205 -5.95 -3.13 -20.77
C SER A 205 -5.45 -1.70 -20.55
N GLN A 206 -5.95 -0.80 -21.40
CA GLN A 206 -6.44 0.47 -20.89
C GLN A 206 -7.58 0.25 -19.88
N VAL A 207 -7.21 0.16 -18.60
CA VAL A 207 -7.81 1.10 -17.66
C VAL A 207 -6.84 2.26 -17.66
N GLU A 208 -7.24 3.44 -18.16
CA GLU A 208 -6.56 4.65 -17.69
C GLU A 208 -6.78 4.71 -16.17
N ALA A 209 -5.82 4.14 -15.46
CA ALA A 209 -5.36 4.75 -14.24
C ALA A 209 -5.17 6.23 -14.54
N ILE A 210 -5.73 7.10 -13.71
CA ILE A 210 -5.33 8.50 -13.75
C ILE A 210 -3.88 8.51 -13.30
N ASN A 211 -2.94 8.35 -14.23
CA ASN A 211 -1.50 8.34 -13.94
C ASN A 211 -0.91 9.73 -14.06
N THR A 212 -1.67 10.67 -14.66
CA THR A 212 -1.27 12.04 -14.92
C THR A 212 -1.83 12.98 -13.85
N ILE A 213 -0.93 13.72 -13.23
CA ILE A 213 -1.22 14.80 -12.30
C ILE A 213 -1.07 16.12 -13.06
N THR A 214 -2.14 16.88 -13.14
CA THR A 214 -2.12 18.23 -13.73
C THR A 214 -2.22 19.28 -12.64
N LEU A 215 -1.23 20.17 -12.57
CA LEU A 215 -1.22 21.30 -11.64
C LEU A 215 -1.86 22.54 -12.28
N SER A 216 -2.29 23.49 -11.45
CA SER A 216 -2.82 24.78 -11.92
C SER A 216 -1.74 25.74 -12.44
N SER A 217 -0.46 25.37 -12.37
CA SER A 217 0.69 26.18 -12.76
C SER A 217 1.89 25.28 -13.10
N PRO A 218 2.86 25.77 -13.89
CA PRO A 218 3.98 24.93 -14.31
C PRO A 218 4.81 24.41 -13.14
N HIS A 219 5.17 23.13 -13.16
CA HIS A 219 5.86 22.47 -12.04
C HIS A 219 7.38 22.58 -12.10
N ASN A 220 7.97 22.78 -13.29
CA ASN A 220 9.42 22.79 -13.54
C ASN A 220 10.19 21.54 -13.12
N PHE A 221 9.52 20.50 -12.63
CA PHE A 221 10.14 19.19 -12.42
C PHE A 221 10.72 18.61 -13.70
N VAL A 222 11.76 17.79 -13.54
CA VAL A 222 12.39 17.03 -14.63
C VAL A 222 12.18 15.53 -14.45
N THR A 223 12.16 14.77 -15.54
CA THR A 223 12.05 13.31 -15.49
C THR A 223 13.19 12.69 -14.66
N GLY A 224 12.85 11.79 -13.75
CA GLY A 224 13.76 11.19 -12.76
C GLY A 224 13.89 11.98 -11.45
N GLN A 225 13.29 13.16 -11.33
CA GLN A 225 13.39 13.96 -10.11
C GLN A 225 12.61 13.33 -8.95
N ALA A 226 13.28 13.13 -7.81
CA ALA A 226 12.63 12.68 -6.59
C ALA A 226 11.71 13.78 -6.00
N VAL A 227 10.48 13.39 -5.64
CA VAL A 227 9.48 14.22 -4.95
C VAL A 227 8.88 13.47 -3.78
N VAL A 228 8.59 14.16 -2.68
CA VAL A 228 7.81 13.62 -1.56
C VAL A 228 6.34 13.95 -1.78
N TYR A 229 5.48 12.95 -1.64
CA TYR A 229 4.04 13.14 -1.67
C TYR A 229 3.48 13.48 -0.27
N GLU A 230 2.66 14.52 -0.20
CA GLU A 230 1.96 14.97 1.00
C GLU A 230 0.47 15.11 0.71
N ASN A 231 -0.40 14.50 1.52
CA ASN A 231 -1.85 14.48 1.36
C ASN A 231 -2.56 15.64 2.09
N GLY A 232 -1.81 16.54 2.71
CA GLY A 232 -2.36 17.72 3.39
C GLY A 232 -3.26 17.43 4.60
N GLY A 233 -3.21 16.21 5.17
CA GLY A 233 -4.01 15.79 6.32
C GLY A 233 -5.32 15.09 5.98
N GLY A 234 -5.60 14.83 4.70
CA GLY A 234 -6.72 13.99 4.25
C GLY A 234 -6.31 12.53 3.99
N GLU A 235 -7.14 11.81 3.24
CA GLU A 235 -6.81 10.45 2.75
C GLU A 235 -5.94 10.55 1.50
N SER A 236 -4.96 9.66 1.36
CA SER A 236 -4.06 9.67 0.21
C SER A 236 -4.78 9.34 -1.11
N ILE A 237 -4.27 9.90 -2.21
CA ILE A 237 -4.57 9.42 -3.56
C ILE A 237 -4.16 7.94 -3.62
N GLY A 238 -5.04 7.07 -4.14
CA GLY A 238 -4.74 5.66 -4.31
C GLY A 238 -3.48 5.46 -5.14
N GLY A 239 -2.64 4.51 -4.75
CA GLY A 239 -1.28 4.34 -5.29
C GLY A 239 -0.21 5.14 -4.53
N LEU A 240 -0.58 6.24 -3.85
CA LEU A 240 0.38 7.07 -3.12
C LEU A 240 0.32 6.88 -1.61
N THR A 241 1.50 6.88 -0.98
CA THR A 241 1.67 6.79 0.48
C THR A 241 2.20 8.12 1.01
N GLN A 242 1.53 8.65 2.04
CA GLN A 242 1.89 9.89 2.71
C GLN A 242 3.36 9.88 3.17
N GLY A 243 4.13 10.90 2.77
CA GLY A 243 5.54 11.07 3.14
C GLY A 243 6.52 10.11 2.46
N GLU A 244 6.06 9.30 1.50
CA GLU A 244 6.94 8.48 0.67
C GLU A 244 7.47 9.26 -0.54
N THR A 245 8.63 8.81 -1.02
CA THR A 245 9.35 9.40 -2.16
C THR A 245 8.91 8.71 -3.44
N TYR A 246 8.61 9.50 -4.46
CA TYR A 246 8.29 9.08 -5.82
C TYR A 246 9.19 9.83 -6.80
N TYR A 247 9.20 9.42 -8.06
CA TYR A 247 10.05 10.01 -9.09
C TYR A 247 9.19 10.55 -10.23
N VAL A 248 9.45 11.78 -10.64
CA VAL A 248 8.64 12.49 -11.64
C VAL A 248 8.95 11.96 -13.04
N ILE A 249 7.90 11.79 -13.85
CA ILE A 249 7.96 11.66 -15.30
C ILE A 249 7.34 12.94 -15.85
N ALA A 250 8.16 13.89 -16.28
CA ALA A 250 7.68 15.18 -16.77
C ALA A 250 7.03 15.01 -18.15
N ASP A 251 5.93 15.72 -18.40
CA ASP A 251 5.35 15.80 -19.74
C ASP A 251 6.04 16.94 -20.52
N ASP A 252 6.86 16.58 -21.50
CA ASP A 252 7.56 17.56 -22.36
C ASP A 252 6.59 18.42 -23.19
N SER A 253 5.33 17.97 -23.35
CA SER A 253 4.29 18.66 -24.11
C SER A 253 3.38 19.55 -23.27
N ASP A 254 3.31 19.33 -21.94
CA ASP A 254 2.57 20.17 -21.00
C ASP A 254 3.36 20.38 -19.69
N ALA A 255 3.87 21.60 -19.51
CA ALA A 255 4.63 21.99 -18.31
C ALA A 255 3.84 21.97 -16.99
N ASN A 256 2.52 21.74 -17.05
CA ASN A 256 1.65 21.57 -15.88
C ASN A 256 1.40 20.09 -15.54
N ALA A 257 1.72 19.16 -16.43
CA ALA A 257 1.38 17.76 -16.31
C ALA A 257 2.61 16.89 -16.06
N PHE A 258 2.48 15.95 -15.13
CA PHE A 258 3.52 14.95 -14.89
C PHE A 258 2.90 13.66 -14.38
N ARG A 259 3.64 12.56 -14.50
CA ARG A 259 3.31 11.25 -13.91
C ARG A 259 4.34 10.91 -12.83
N LEU A 260 4.09 9.87 -12.06
CA LEU A 260 4.99 9.43 -10.98
C LEU A 260 5.43 7.98 -11.19
N ALA A 261 6.62 7.64 -10.71
CA ALA A 261 7.15 6.28 -10.67
C ALA A 261 7.66 5.94 -9.26
N THR A 262 7.86 4.65 -8.97
CA THR A 262 8.38 4.21 -7.66
C THR A 262 9.91 4.23 -7.57
N SER A 263 10.61 4.33 -8.71
CA SER A 263 12.06 4.50 -8.79
C SER A 263 12.48 5.52 -9.85
N GLU A 264 13.69 6.07 -9.72
CA GLU A 264 14.27 6.98 -10.71
C GLU A 264 14.41 6.30 -12.08
N VAL A 265 14.77 5.01 -12.07
CA VAL A 265 14.89 4.20 -13.27
C VAL A 265 13.52 4.10 -13.93
N GLN A 266 12.49 3.62 -13.24
CA GLN A 266 11.13 3.58 -13.76
C GLN A 266 10.67 4.94 -14.32
N ALA A 267 11.01 6.05 -13.66
CA ALA A 267 10.69 7.38 -14.17
C ALA A 267 11.40 7.70 -15.50
N LYS A 268 12.71 7.44 -15.60
CA LYS A 268 13.49 7.64 -16.85
C LYS A 268 13.03 6.71 -17.97
N LEU A 269 12.47 5.56 -17.61
CA LEU A 269 11.89 4.57 -18.51
C LEU A 269 10.39 4.84 -18.80
N GLU A 270 9.82 5.90 -18.22
CA GLU A 270 8.41 6.27 -18.34
C GLU A 270 7.41 5.19 -17.91
N PHE A 271 7.77 4.40 -16.90
CA PHE A 271 6.88 3.47 -16.18
C PHE A 271 6.14 4.24 -15.09
N ALA A 272 4.89 4.61 -15.38
CA ALA A 272 4.08 5.41 -14.48
C ALA A 272 3.26 4.55 -13.51
N LEU A 273 3.18 5.00 -12.27
CA LEU A 273 2.34 4.47 -11.22
C LEU A 273 0.86 4.77 -11.51
N THR A 274 0.03 3.74 -11.42
CA THR A 274 -1.43 3.87 -11.42
C THR A 274 -1.91 4.65 -10.19
N LEU A 275 -2.72 5.71 -10.40
CA LEU A 275 -3.37 6.43 -9.32
C LEU A 275 -4.89 6.24 -9.33
N ASP A 276 -5.48 6.17 -8.14
CA ASP A 276 -6.93 6.15 -7.93
C ASP A 276 -7.36 7.36 -7.07
N PRO A 277 -7.83 8.46 -7.69
CA PRO A 277 -8.27 9.63 -6.95
C PRO A 277 -9.63 9.43 -6.26
N SER A 278 -10.36 8.33 -6.47
CA SER A 278 -11.62 8.08 -5.75
C SER A 278 -11.42 7.82 -4.25
N LEU A 279 -10.19 7.45 -3.86
CA LEU A 279 -9.80 7.21 -2.47
C LEU A 279 -9.35 8.48 -1.74
N MET A 280 -9.01 9.54 -2.48
CA MET A 280 -8.44 10.75 -1.89
C MET A 280 -9.51 11.58 -1.18
N SER A 281 -9.10 12.33 -0.15
CA SER A 281 -9.92 13.39 0.41
C SER A 281 -9.05 14.56 0.85
N GLY A 282 -9.64 15.76 0.90
CA GLY A 282 -8.90 17.00 1.14
C GLY A 282 -8.43 17.65 -0.16
N ASP A 283 -8.13 18.95 -0.09
CA ASP A 283 -7.86 19.77 -1.28
C ASP A 283 -6.39 20.24 -1.34
N ASN A 284 -5.52 19.74 -0.44
CA ASN A 284 -4.16 20.26 -0.24
C ASN A 284 -3.08 19.18 -0.44
N HIS A 285 -3.23 18.36 -1.47
CA HIS A 285 -2.21 17.40 -1.89
C HIS A 285 -1.04 18.12 -2.54
N GLN A 286 0.19 17.73 -2.22
CA GLN A 286 1.40 18.42 -2.64
C GLN A 286 2.51 17.42 -3.02
N PHE A 287 3.36 17.84 -3.96
CA PHE A 287 4.58 17.15 -4.36
C PHE A 287 5.75 18.10 -4.15
N LEU A 288 6.69 17.71 -3.29
CA LEU A 288 7.78 18.57 -2.86
C LEU A 288 9.12 18.01 -3.37
N PRO A 289 9.95 18.81 -4.07
CA PRO A 289 11.22 18.34 -4.60
C PRO A 289 12.13 17.85 -3.47
N GLN A 290 12.87 16.76 -3.73
CA GLN A 290 13.70 16.07 -2.75
C GLN A 290 15.15 15.91 -3.25
N SER A 291 15.97 16.96 -3.06
CA SER A 291 17.37 16.97 -3.53
C SER A 291 18.36 16.68 -2.39
N ASN A 292 18.32 17.46 -1.29
CA ASN A 292 19.19 17.25 -0.13
C ASN A 292 18.38 16.75 1.05
N VAL A 293 18.65 15.54 1.55
CA VAL A 293 17.82 14.93 2.60
C VAL A 293 18.64 14.38 3.76
N VAL A 294 18.30 14.83 4.96
CA VAL A 294 18.69 14.23 6.23
C VAL A 294 17.49 13.50 6.80
N LYS A 295 17.49 12.17 6.79
CA LYS A 295 16.33 11.35 7.14
C LYS A 295 16.64 10.36 8.26
N ALA A 296 15.71 10.25 9.20
CA ALA A 296 15.65 9.17 10.20
C ALA A 296 14.28 8.48 10.09
N LYS A 297 14.29 7.16 9.93
CA LYS A 297 13.08 6.32 9.83
C LYS A 297 13.15 5.20 10.89
N ASP A 298 12.07 4.96 11.61
CA ASP A 298 11.90 3.80 12.49
C ASP A 298 10.57 3.10 12.19
N LYS A 299 10.62 1.77 12.02
CA LYS A 299 9.46 0.92 11.71
C LYS A 299 9.36 -0.28 12.67
N SER A 300 9.77 -0.10 13.92
CA SER A 300 9.83 -1.17 14.91
C SER A 300 8.50 -1.91 15.03
N ASN A 301 8.54 -3.24 15.01
CA ASN A 301 7.34 -4.06 15.06
C ASN A 301 7.49 -5.20 16.07
N ILE A 302 6.49 -5.40 16.93
CA ILE A 302 6.37 -6.57 17.81
C ILE A 302 5.08 -7.31 17.47
N PHE A 303 5.22 -8.57 17.04
CA PHE A 303 4.13 -9.53 17.03
C PHE A 303 4.30 -10.52 18.18
N ALA A 304 3.35 -10.55 19.12
CA ALA A 304 3.45 -11.36 20.32
C ALA A 304 2.19 -12.18 20.57
N VAL A 305 2.40 -13.48 20.86
CA VAL A 305 1.33 -14.39 21.26
C VAL A 305 1.66 -14.99 22.61
N ALA A 306 0.75 -14.85 23.58
CA ALA A 306 0.85 -15.45 24.90
C ALA A 306 -0.43 -16.25 25.20
N GLY A 307 -0.33 -17.29 26.02
CA GLY A 307 -1.53 -18.06 26.33
C GLY A 307 -1.31 -19.35 27.08
N THR A 308 -2.42 -19.92 27.53
CA THR A 308 -2.41 -21.23 28.19
C THR A 308 -3.59 -22.07 27.75
N ALA A 309 -3.37 -23.39 27.67
CA ALA A 309 -4.43 -24.37 27.54
C ALA A 309 -4.35 -25.32 28.73
N THR A 310 -5.42 -25.37 29.53
CA THR A 310 -5.49 -26.25 30.70
C THR A 310 -6.64 -27.23 30.57
N LEU A 311 -6.32 -28.51 30.80
CA LEU A 311 -7.27 -29.62 30.73
C LEU A 311 -7.15 -30.47 31.99
N SER A 312 -8.27 -30.63 32.70
CA SER A 312 -8.35 -31.48 33.90
C SER A 312 -9.44 -32.53 33.74
N LEU A 313 -9.06 -33.81 33.78
CA LEU A 313 -9.98 -34.94 33.63
C LEU A 313 -9.94 -35.83 34.89
N GLY A 314 -11.02 -35.81 35.67
CA GLY A 314 -11.18 -36.60 36.89
C GLY A 314 -12.10 -37.80 36.69
N SER A 315 -11.56 -39.02 36.76
CA SER A 315 -12.35 -40.27 36.71
C SER A 315 -12.69 -40.80 38.12
N GLY A 316 -13.84 -41.48 38.23
CA GLY A 316 -14.36 -42.01 39.50
C GLY A 316 -14.73 -40.91 40.50
N ALA A 317 -14.83 -41.22 41.80
CA ALA A 317 -15.29 -40.29 42.84
C ALA A 317 -14.33 -39.09 43.15
N LYS A 318 -13.46 -38.72 42.22
CA LYS A 318 -12.40 -37.72 42.31
C LYS A 318 -12.85 -36.33 41.83
N THR A 319 -12.06 -35.32 42.18
CA THR A 319 -12.21 -33.90 41.82
C THR A 319 -11.25 -33.56 40.67
N GLY A 320 -11.69 -32.73 39.72
CA GLY A 320 -10.88 -32.13 38.67
C GLY A 320 -10.69 -30.63 38.93
N GLY A 321 -9.48 -30.14 38.68
CA GLY A 321 -9.07 -28.76 38.90
C GLY A 321 -8.05 -28.34 37.84
N GLY A 322 -8.25 -27.17 37.23
CA GLY A 322 -7.32 -26.57 36.27
C GLY A 322 -7.18 -25.07 36.50
N ILE A 323 -5.97 -24.55 36.31
CA ILE A 323 -5.68 -23.12 36.43
C ILE A 323 -4.71 -22.77 35.30
N GLY A 324 -5.15 -21.92 34.37
CA GLY A 324 -4.34 -21.42 33.27
C GLY A 324 -4.28 -19.90 33.30
N PHE A 325 -3.08 -19.35 33.19
CA PHE A 325 -2.82 -17.91 33.13
C PHE A 325 -1.82 -17.58 32.03
N GLY A 326 -2.25 -16.80 31.04
CA GLY A 326 -1.41 -16.24 29.99
C GLY A 326 -1.04 -14.79 30.31
N PHE A 327 0.17 -14.38 29.96
CA PHE A 327 0.63 -13.01 30.14
C PHE A 327 1.54 -12.60 28.98
N GLY A 328 1.18 -11.53 28.29
CA GLY A 328 2.03 -10.84 27.32
C GLY A 328 2.40 -9.46 27.83
N TRP A 329 3.68 -9.12 27.77
CA TRP A 329 4.20 -7.76 28.00
C TRP A 329 5.05 -7.38 26.80
N ASN A 330 4.67 -6.30 26.13
CA ASN A 330 5.38 -5.77 24.98
C ASN A 330 5.62 -4.28 25.17
N GLU A 331 6.80 -3.82 24.77
CA GLU A 331 7.23 -2.45 24.95
C GLU A 331 8.11 -2.05 23.78
N ILE A 332 7.79 -0.91 23.17
CA ILE A 332 8.63 -0.25 22.17
C ILE A 332 8.99 1.12 22.71
N GLU A 333 10.29 1.41 22.71
CA GLU A 333 10.84 2.70 23.10
C GLU A 333 11.82 3.16 22.03
N ASN A 334 11.41 4.13 21.22
CA ASN A 334 12.24 4.60 20.11
C ASN A 334 12.60 6.07 20.23
N SER A 335 13.78 6.40 19.71
CA SER A 335 14.22 7.78 19.53
C SER A 335 14.66 7.99 18.09
N THR A 336 13.80 8.65 17.32
CA THR A 336 13.98 8.90 15.90
C THR A 336 14.29 10.39 15.70
N LYS A 337 15.55 10.73 15.45
CA LYS A 337 15.99 12.13 15.36
C LYS A 337 16.73 12.40 14.05
N ALA A 338 16.27 13.39 13.30
CA ALA A 338 16.97 13.94 12.14
C ALA A 338 17.33 15.39 12.44
N TYR A 339 18.60 15.78 12.26
CA TYR A 339 18.97 17.15 12.57
C TYR A 339 20.22 17.63 11.84
N ILE A 340 20.32 18.96 11.74
CA ILE A 340 21.49 19.68 11.29
C ILE A 340 21.87 20.67 12.39
N LYS A 341 23.15 20.70 12.75
CA LYS A 341 23.65 21.54 13.84
C LYS A 341 24.99 22.18 13.49
N ASP A 342 25.22 23.40 13.96
CA ASP A 342 26.51 24.11 13.88
C ASP A 342 27.06 24.19 12.44
N SER A 343 26.21 24.55 11.48
CA SER A 343 26.49 24.42 10.05
C SER A 343 26.13 25.68 9.24
N SER A 344 26.81 25.86 8.11
CA SER A 344 26.48 26.88 7.09
C SER A 344 26.24 26.18 5.77
N LEU A 345 25.09 26.43 5.15
CA LEU A 345 24.60 25.70 3.97
C LEU A 345 24.10 26.66 2.89
N SER A 346 24.21 26.25 1.64
CA SER A 346 23.61 26.87 0.46
C SER A 346 23.25 25.75 -0.51
N TYR A 347 22.07 25.83 -1.12
CA TYR A 347 21.54 24.83 -2.04
C TYR A 347 20.50 25.47 -2.96
N ASP A 348 20.38 24.95 -4.18
CA ASP A 348 19.51 25.54 -5.20
C ASP A 348 18.05 25.07 -5.05
N ASP A 349 17.79 23.75 -4.98
CA ASP A 349 16.42 23.21 -5.01
C ASP A 349 15.76 23.06 -3.63
N SER A 350 16.26 22.13 -2.81
CA SER A 350 15.62 21.79 -1.53
C SER A 350 16.59 21.19 -0.51
N LEU A 351 16.31 21.44 0.76
CA LEU A 351 16.89 20.78 1.92
C LEU A 351 15.77 20.28 2.83
N GLN A 352 15.73 18.97 3.07
CA GLN A 352 14.72 18.31 3.90
C GLN A 352 15.37 17.61 5.10
N VAL A 353 14.84 17.87 6.30
CA VAL A 353 15.20 17.21 7.55
C VAL A 353 13.97 16.46 8.05
N LEU A 354 13.97 15.14 7.92
CA LEU A 354 12.77 14.29 8.05
C LEU A 354 12.96 13.23 9.15
N ALA A 355 12.10 13.21 10.15
CA ALA A 355 12.04 12.16 11.17
C ALA A 355 10.67 11.46 11.12
N ASN A 356 10.66 10.15 10.86
CA ASN A 356 9.42 9.36 10.76
C ASN A 356 9.49 8.12 11.65
N ASN A 357 8.51 7.96 12.54
CA ASN A 357 8.34 6.79 13.38
C ASN A 357 6.97 6.12 13.11
N ASN A 358 7.01 4.84 12.74
CA ASN A 358 5.85 4.00 12.54
C ASN A 358 6.00 2.69 13.33
N SER A 359 5.98 2.81 14.66
CA SER A 359 6.11 1.67 15.56
C SER A 359 4.79 0.92 15.72
N THR A 360 4.81 -0.41 15.67
CA THR A 360 3.61 -1.25 15.80
C THR A 360 3.77 -2.35 16.85
N ILE A 361 2.75 -2.53 17.69
CA ILE A 361 2.60 -3.73 18.52
C ILE A 361 1.31 -4.45 18.15
N GLN A 362 1.43 -5.72 17.77
CA GLN A 362 0.32 -6.65 17.61
C GLN A 362 0.42 -7.75 18.67
N ALA A 363 -0.52 -7.76 19.62
CA ALA A 363 -0.46 -8.65 20.78
C ALA A 363 -1.74 -9.47 20.97
N ILE A 364 -1.58 -10.79 21.06
CA ILE A 364 -2.68 -11.73 21.30
C ILE A 364 -2.38 -12.52 22.58
N SER A 365 -3.20 -12.36 23.61
CA SER A 365 -3.10 -13.12 24.85
C SER A 365 -4.37 -13.95 25.09
N ALA A 366 -4.29 -15.28 24.95
CA ALA A 366 -5.46 -16.16 25.00
C ALA A 366 -5.30 -17.35 25.96
N SER A 367 -6.28 -17.57 26.83
CA SER A 367 -6.29 -18.70 27.76
C SER A 367 -7.56 -19.52 27.67
N VAL A 368 -7.43 -20.84 27.68
CA VAL A 368 -8.52 -21.80 27.71
C VAL A 368 -8.35 -22.75 28.90
N GLY A 369 -9.41 -22.94 29.66
CA GLY A 369 -9.46 -23.88 30.77
C GLY A 369 -10.67 -24.78 30.69
N VAL A 370 -10.46 -26.10 30.69
CA VAL A 370 -11.50 -27.11 30.64
C VAL A 370 -11.30 -28.10 31.78
N SER A 371 -12.36 -28.30 32.58
CA SER A 371 -12.36 -29.26 33.69
C SER A 371 -13.60 -30.14 33.64
N SER A 372 -13.39 -31.45 33.66
CA SER A 372 -14.45 -32.46 33.67
C SER A 372 -14.16 -33.50 34.74
N ALA A 373 -15.10 -33.70 35.67
CA ALA A 373 -14.92 -34.68 36.76
C ALA A 373 -16.24 -35.21 37.32
N GLN A 374 -16.24 -36.41 37.91
CA GLN A 374 -17.47 -37.00 38.45
C GLN A 374 -18.00 -36.21 39.66
N LYS A 375 -17.19 -35.85 40.67
CA LYS A 375 -17.69 -35.08 41.83
C LYS A 375 -17.69 -33.58 41.56
N THR A 376 -16.52 -32.97 41.54
CA THR A 376 -16.34 -31.52 41.49
C THR A 376 -15.38 -31.19 40.36
N ALA A 377 -15.75 -30.24 39.51
CA ALA A 377 -14.90 -29.70 38.46
C ALA A 377 -14.71 -28.21 38.69
N GLY A 378 -13.45 -27.77 38.75
CA GLY A 378 -13.08 -26.37 38.82
C GLY A 378 -12.13 -26.01 37.70
N THR A 379 -12.33 -24.85 37.08
CA THR A 379 -11.33 -24.27 36.19
C THR A 379 -11.27 -22.76 36.31
N ILE A 380 -10.06 -22.23 36.16
CA ILE A 380 -9.78 -20.80 36.04
C ILE A 380 -8.98 -20.62 34.75
N ALA A 381 -9.46 -19.74 33.88
CA ALA A 381 -8.72 -19.26 32.72
C ALA A 381 -8.56 -17.75 32.86
N GLY A 382 -7.32 -17.29 32.92
CA GLY A 382 -6.99 -15.86 33.00
C GLY A 382 -6.00 -15.46 31.93
N THR A 383 -6.07 -14.21 31.48
CA THR A 383 -5.11 -13.65 30.56
C THR A 383 -4.91 -12.15 30.79
N ALA A 384 -3.71 -11.67 30.52
CA ALA A 384 -3.40 -10.24 30.48
C ALA A 384 -2.47 -9.95 29.30
N SER A 385 -2.84 -8.95 28.49
CA SER A 385 -2.00 -8.36 27.46
C SER A 385 -1.67 -6.94 27.88
N VAL A 386 -0.38 -6.63 28.00
CA VAL A 386 0.11 -5.30 28.39
C VAL A 386 1.06 -4.79 27.32
N ASN A 387 0.73 -3.65 26.72
CA ASN A 387 1.47 -3.10 25.58
C ASN A 387 1.76 -1.61 25.80
N PHE A 388 3.01 -1.22 25.58
CA PHE A 388 3.47 0.17 25.71
C PHE A 388 4.21 0.61 24.46
N ILE A 389 3.94 1.83 23.98
CA ILE A 389 4.78 2.50 23.00
C ILE A 389 5.14 3.90 23.52
N ASP A 390 6.43 4.20 23.55
CA ASP A 390 6.97 5.47 24.01
C ASP A 390 8.03 5.97 23.02
N ASN A 391 7.60 6.82 22.09
CA ASN A 391 8.46 7.32 21.00
C ASN A 391 8.84 8.78 21.17
N ILE A 392 10.08 9.11 20.82
CA ILE A 392 10.56 10.49 20.67
C ILE A 392 10.89 10.70 19.21
N THR A 393 10.13 11.54 18.51
CA THR A 393 10.36 11.85 17.09
C THR A 393 10.68 13.32 16.93
N GLU A 394 11.91 13.64 16.51
CA GLU A 394 12.39 15.03 16.40
C GLU A 394 13.08 15.31 15.07
N ALA A 395 12.64 16.35 14.38
CA ALA A 395 13.33 16.92 13.23
C ALA A 395 13.74 18.36 13.55
N TYR A 396 15.02 18.72 13.44
CA TYR A 396 15.41 20.09 13.77
C TYR A 396 16.66 20.66 13.13
N LEU A 397 16.70 22.00 13.09
CA LEU A 397 17.91 22.78 12.85
C LEU A 397 18.28 23.54 14.13
N ASP A 398 19.56 23.51 14.50
CA ASP A 398 20.08 24.27 15.64
C ASP A 398 21.41 24.95 15.30
N ASN A 399 21.46 26.27 15.42
CA ASN A 399 22.66 27.05 15.06
C ASN A 399 23.10 26.82 13.60
N VAL A 400 22.15 26.99 12.67
CA VAL A 400 22.37 26.80 11.22
C VAL A 400 22.21 28.13 10.49
N ASN A 401 23.11 28.40 9.53
CA ASN A 401 23.00 29.53 8.61
C ASN A 401 22.69 29.02 7.19
N ILE A 402 21.60 29.46 6.59
CA ILE A 402 21.16 29.06 5.24
C ILE A 402 21.00 30.30 4.37
N GLY A 403 21.62 30.27 3.20
CA GLY A 403 21.55 31.36 2.22
C GLY A 403 22.15 32.68 2.72
N SER A 404 21.92 33.74 1.96
CA SER A 404 22.30 35.10 2.35
C SER A 404 21.38 36.15 1.73
N ASP A 405 21.49 37.40 2.17
CA ASP A 405 20.70 38.51 1.63
C ASP A 405 20.93 38.68 0.12
N GLY A 406 19.87 38.53 -0.66
CA GLY A 406 19.90 38.55 -2.13
C GLY A 406 20.28 37.22 -2.80
N ASP A 407 20.47 36.15 -2.02
CA ASP A 407 20.78 34.79 -2.49
C ASP A 407 20.09 33.75 -1.58
N SER A 408 18.77 33.67 -1.72
CA SER A 408 17.93 32.72 -0.99
C SER A 408 18.15 31.30 -1.52
N SER A 409 18.38 30.34 -0.61
CA SER A 409 18.39 28.92 -0.98
C SER A 409 16.98 28.43 -1.29
N GLY A 410 16.81 27.29 -1.96
CA GLY A 410 15.49 26.74 -2.28
C GLY A 410 14.65 26.31 -1.06
N LEU A 411 13.69 25.40 -1.25
CA LEU A 411 12.78 24.93 -0.21
C LEU A 411 13.52 24.38 1.01
N LEU A 412 13.26 24.92 2.20
CA LEU A 412 13.67 24.32 3.48
C LEU A 412 12.49 23.60 4.12
N ARG A 413 12.68 22.32 4.43
CA ARG A 413 11.65 21.48 5.03
C ARG A 413 12.16 20.76 6.28
N VAL A 414 11.42 20.85 7.38
CA VAL A 414 11.73 20.22 8.68
C VAL A 414 10.49 19.51 9.17
N VAL A 415 10.48 18.18 9.12
CA VAL A 415 9.25 17.40 9.34
C VAL A 415 9.45 16.24 10.30
N ALA A 416 8.57 16.16 11.30
CA ALA A 416 8.51 15.06 12.25
C ALA A 416 7.14 14.39 12.21
N GLN A 417 7.10 13.06 12.07
CA GLN A 417 5.87 12.27 12.01
C GLN A 417 5.94 11.04 12.93
N ASP A 418 4.93 10.82 13.75
CA ASP A 418 4.79 9.62 14.60
C ASP A 418 3.39 9.01 14.46
N SER A 419 3.32 7.79 13.91
CA SER A 419 2.10 7.04 13.63
C SER A 419 2.03 5.72 14.41
N ALA A 420 2.51 5.72 15.66
CA ALA A 420 2.54 4.52 16.50
C ALA A 420 1.17 3.82 16.65
N THR A 421 1.16 2.49 16.53
CA THR A 421 -0.06 1.67 16.57
C THR A 421 0.04 0.51 17.57
N ILE A 422 -0.98 0.34 18.42
CA ILE A 422 -1.16 -0.86 19.24
C ILE A 422 -2.45 -1.57 18.83
N GLN A 423 -2.34 -2.82 18.39
CA GLN A 423 -3.46 -3.75 18.20
C GLN A 423 -3.36 -4.87 19.24
N SER A 424 -4.39 -5.03 20.07
CA SER A 424 -4.36 -6.02 21.15
C SER A 424 -5.64 -6.82 21.31
N LEU A 425 -5.47 -8.11 21.60
CA LEU A 425 -6.53 -9.03 21.94
C LEU A 425 -6.21 -9.76 23.24
N SER A 426 -7.15 -9.74 24.19
CA SER A 426 -7.07 -10.49 25.43
C SER A 426 -8.33 -11.35 25.58
N GLY A 427 -8.17 -12.68 25.56
CA GLY A 427 -9.27 -13.65 25.58
C GLY A 427 -9.15 -14.73 26.65
N ALA A 428 -10.20 -14.98 27.43
CA ALA A 428 -10.25 -16.11 28.36
C ALA A 428 -11.52 -16.94 28.23
N ILE A 429 -11.39 -18.27 28.13
CA ILE A 429 -12.51 -19.21 28.09
C ILE A 429 -12.35 -20.25 29.19
N SER A 430 -13.37 -20.41 30.03
CA SER A 430 -13.39 -21.44 31.07
C SER A 430 -14.66 -22.30 31.00
N VAL A 431 -14.51 -23.62 31.06
CA VAL A 431 -15.62 -24.60 31.01
C VAL A 431 -15.45 -25.67 32.08
N ALA A 432 -16.43 -25.78 33.00
CA ALA A 432 -16.44 -26.79 34.07
C ALA A 432 -17.68 -27.70 34.02
N ILE A 433 -17.49 -29.02 34.00
CA ILE A 433 -18.59 -30.00 33.93
C ILE A 433 -18.45 -31.07 35.02
N SER A 434 -19.49 -31.30 35.82
CA SER A 434 -19.47 -32.33 36.87
C SER A 434 -20.85 -32.86 37.31
N SER A 435 -20.92 -33.88 38.18
CA SER A 435 -22.19 -34.36 38.75
C SER A 435 -22.59 -33.71 40.08
N LYS A 436 -21.67 -33.08 40.82
CA LYS A 436 -21.99 -32.40 42.09
C LYS A 436 -21.77 -30.90 42.02
N MET A 437 -20.54 -30.43 41.80
CA MET A 437 -20.24 -29.00 41.89
C MET A 437 -19.30 -28.54 40.77
N SER A 438 -19.72 -27.54 40.01
CA SER A 438 -18.91 -27.00 38.91
C SER A 438 -18.61 -25.52 39.13
N LEU A 439 -17.33 -25.15 38.98
CA LEU A 439 -16.82 -23.80 39.17
C LEU A 439 -16.05 -23.37 37.91
N GLY A 440 -16.51 -22.33 37.22
CA GLY A 440 -15.85 -21.81 36.01
C GLY A 440 -15.55 -20.32 36.15
N PHE A 441 -14.28 -19.93 36.03
CA PHE A 441 -13.88 -18.54 36.12
C PHE A 441 -13.04 -18.13 34.90
N GLY A 442 -13.48 -17.08 34.20
CA GLY A 442 -12.80 -16.49 33.04
C GLY A 442 -12.44 -15.03 33.31
N GLY A 443 -11.18 -14.65 33.07
CA GLY A 443 -10.73 -13.27 33.24
C GLY A 443 -9.81 -12.81 32.11
N ALA A 444 -10.12 -11.68 31.48
CA ALA A 444 -9.28 -11.09 30.44
C ALA A 444 -8.99 -9.61 30.74
N VAL A 445 -7.74 -9.21 30.58
CA VAL A 445 -7.29 -7.83 30.73
C VAL A 445 -6.45 -7.44 29.52
N ALA A 446 -6.82 -6.34 28.86
CA ALA A 446 -5.98 -5.65 27.89
C ALA A 446 -5.62 -4.28 28.47
N TYR A 447 -4.34 -3.99 28.56
CA TYR A 447 -3.82 -2.68 28.95
C TYR A 447 -2.90 -2.19 27.85
N ASN A 448 -3.26 -1.09 27.22
CA ASN A 448 -2.49 -0.49 26.13
C ASN A 448 -2.26 0.97 26.45
N ALA A 449 -1.02 1.41 26.31
CA ALA A 449 -0.70 2.81 26.50
C ALA A 449 0.33 3.29 25.49
N ILE A 450 0.10 4.48 24.95
CA ILE A 450 1.05 5.23 24.15
C ILE A 450 1.37 6.52 24.89
N GLY A 451 2.66 6.82 25.06
CA GLY A 451 3.13 8.02 25.74
C GLY A 451 2.92 8.01 27.26
N THR A 452 3.58 7.08 27.93
CA THR A 452 3.63 6.97 29.39
C THR A 452 4.93 7.46 29.99
N LYS A 453 5.98 7.64 29.19
CA LYS A 453 7.31 8.08 29.61
C LYS A 453 7.55 9.54 29.27
N SER A 454 8.33 10.18 30.13
CA SER A 454 8.78 11.55 29.91
C SER A 454 9.59 11.66 28.63
N GLY A 455 9.34 12.71 27.85
CA GLY A 455 10.01 12.96 26.59
C GLY A 455 9.31 12.38 25.36
N HIS A 456 8.25 11.58 25.55
CA HIS A 456 7.38 11.19 24.43
C HIS A 456 6.84 12.44 23.71
N GLY A 457 6.81 12.39 22.39
CA GLY A 457 6.26 13.47 21.57
C GLY A 457 6.88 13.56 20.18
N THR A 458 6.30 14.46 19.39
CA THR A 458 6.67 14.71 18.00
C THR A 458 6.99 16.19 17.85
N SER A 459 8.23 16.53 17.49
CA SER A 459 8.64 17.93 17.37
C SER A 459 9.42 18.21 16.09
N ALA A 460 8.99 19.22 15.34
CA ALA A 460 9.72 19.82 14.24
C ALA A 460 10.10 21.25 14.62
N TYR A 461 11.38 21.61 14.61
CA TYR A 461 11.74 22.97 15.03
C TYR A 461 13.03 23.53 14.42
N ILE A 462 13.10 24.85 14.40
CA ILE A 462 14.31 25.60 14.03
C ILE A 462 14.69 26.50 15.19
N ASN A 463 15.93 26.39 15.65
CA ASN A 463 16.44 27.16 16.77
C ASN A 463 17.77 27.84 16.44
N ASN A 464 18.00 29.03 17.01
CA ASN A 464 19.28 29.74 16.93
C ASN A 464 19.82 29.92 15.50
N SER A 465 18.95 29.99 14.48
CA SER A 465 19.35 29.89 13.07
C SER A 465 19.10 31.19 12.30
N SER A 466 19.83 31.38 11.21
CA SER A 466 19.66 32.49 10.28
C SER A 466 19.31 31.94 8.90
N LEU A 467 18.13 32.28 8.38
CA LEU A 467 17.57 31.69 7.16
C LEU A 467 17.29 32.76 6.10
N TYR A 468 17.75 32.51 4.89
CA TYR A 468 17.33 33.14 3.63
C TYR A 468 16.95 32.02 2.66
N VAL A 469 15.65 31.76 2.52
CA VAL A 469 15.12 30.63 1.74
C VAL A 469 13.94 31.06 0.87
N ASP A 470 13.69 30.37 -0.24
CA ASP A 470 12.53 30.65 -1.09
C ASP A 470 11.23 30.31 -0.35
N SER A 471 11.17 29.09 0.19
CA SER A 471 9.99 28.55 0.88
C SER A 471 10.41 27.79 2.13
N LEU A 472 9.56 27.80 3.15
CA LEU A 472 9.83 27.19 4.46
C LEU A 472 8.64 26.35 4.93
N ASP A 473 8.89 25.07 5.24
CA ASP A 473 7.93 24.14 5.85
C ASP A 473 8.50 23.56 7.16
N VAL A 474 7.83 23.81 8.28
CA VAL A 474 8.12 23.20 9.58
C VAL A 474 6.86 22.49 10.07
N THR A 475 6.82 21.17 9.95
CA THR A 475 5.60 20.38 10.19
C THR A 475 5.81 19.23 11.18
N ALA A 476 4.95 19.13 12.19
CA ALA A 476 4.93 18.02 13.15
C ALA A 476 3.57 17.32 13.16
N THR A 477 3.53 16.00 12.98
CA THR A 477 2.28 15.23 12.93
C THR A 477 2.31 14.02 13.87
N GLY A 478 1.37 13.96 14.82
CA GLY A 478 1.14 12.79 15.67
C GLY A 478 -0.17 12.08 15.30
N GLY A 479 -0.10 10.79 15.02
CA GLY A 479 -1.24 9.97 14.57
C GLY A 479 -1.31 8.63 15.28
N GLN A 480 -1.25 8.64 16.62
CA GLN A 480 -1.21 7.41 17.43
C GLN A 480 -2.56 6.68 17.44
N THR A 481 -2.54 5.35 17.30
CA THR A 481 -3.76 4.53 17.26
C THR A 481 -3.71 3.37 18.25
N ILE A 482 -4.79 3.16 19.00
CA ILE A 482 -4.98 1.95 19.82
C ILE A 482 -6.26 1.24 19.42
N GLN A 483 -6.15 -0.03 19.03
CA GLN A 483 -7.26 -0.96 18.82
C GLN A 483 -7.17 -2.10 19.85
N SER A 484 -8.21 -2.27 20.67
CA SER A 484 -8.17 -3.24 21.78
C SER A 484 -9.46 -4.01 21.97
N LEU A 485 -9.34 -5.34 22.07
CA LEU A 485 -10.45 -6.23 22.40
C LEU A 485 -10.12 -7.06 23.65
N SER A 486 -11.00 -7.01 24.65
CA SER A 486 -10.94 -7.87 25.84
C SER A 486 -12.22 -8.69 25.97
N GLY A 487 -12.09 -10.01 26.06
CA GLY A 487 -13.20 -10.96 26.01
C GLY A 487 -13.06 -12.09 27.03
N ALA A 488 -14.10 -12.33 27.83
CA ALA A 488 -14.11 -13.44 28.77
C ALA A 488 -15.39 -14.28 28.70
N LEU A 489 -15.24 -15.61 28.66
CA LEU A 489 -16.33 -16.56 28.73
C LEU A 489 -16.11 -17.55 29.88
N ALA A 490 -17.15 -17.77 30.69
CA ALA A 490 -17.16 -18.79 31.72
C ALA A 490 -18.46 -19.60 31.67
N ALA A 491 -18.34 -20.92 31.58
CA ALA A 491 -19.47 -21.84 31.56
C ALA A 491 -19.31 -22.96 32.59
N ALA A 492 -20.35 -23.25 33.35
CA ALA A 492 -20.37 -24.38 34.29
C ALA A 492 -21.69 -25.16 34.24
N LYS A 493 -21.60 -26.49 34.15
CA LYS A 493 -22.74 -27.41 34.23
C LYS A 493 -22.54 -28.43 35.34
N SER A 494 -23.52 -28.56 36.23
CA SER A 494 -23.47 -29.53 37.33
C SER A 494 -24.80 -30.25 37.59
N GLY A 495 -24.71 -31.44 38.17
CA GLY A 495 -25.86 -32.16 38.70
C GLY A 495 -26.41 -31.62 40.03
N LYS A 496 -25.70 -30.71 40.73
CA LYS A 496 -26.23 -30.01 41.92
C LYS A 496 -25.98 -28.51 41.87
N ALA A 497 -24.77 -28.02 42.13
CA ALA A 497 -24.47 -26.59 42.22
C ALA A 497 -23.46 -26.13 41.16
N ALA A 498 -23.78 -25.07 40.42
CA ALA A 498 -22.86 -24.45 39.46
C ALA A 498 -22.64 -22.97 39.80
N ILE A 499 -21.39 -22.51 39.69
CA ILE A 499 -21.03 -21.11 39.89
C ILE A 499 -20.07 -20.70 38.76
N THR A 500 -20.37 -19.57 38.12
CA THR A 500 -19.47 -18.95 37.15
C THR A 500 -19.22 -17.49 37.42
N ALA A 501 -18.02 -17.02 37.09
CA ALA A 501 -17.78 -15.60 36.89
C ALA A 501 -16.93 -15.34 35.63
N ALA A 502 -17.32 -14.34 34.84
CA ALA A 502 -16.53 -13.85 33.72
C ALA A 502 -16.26 -12.35 33.85
N GLY A 503 -15.03 -11.94 33.59
CA GLY A 503 -14.59 -10.55 33.70
C GLY A 503 -13.72 -10.13 32.54
N ALA A 504 -14.03 -9.00 31.91
CA ALA A 504 -13.21 -8.44 30.82
C ALA A 504 -12.91 -6.97 31.05
N VAL A 505 -11.63 -6.59 30.99
CA VAL A 505 -11.18 -5.21 31.16
C VAL A 505 -10.34 -4.81 29.95
N SER A 506 -10.67 -3.68 29.33
CA SER A 506 -9.83 -3.01 28.34
C SER A 506 -9.51 -1.61 28.83
N ILE A 507 -8.24 -1.28 28.95
CA ILE A 507 -7.76 0.04 29.36
C ILE A 507 -6.81 0.53 28.29
N ASN A 508 -7.16 1.65 27.65
CA ASN A 508 -6.41 2.22 26.54
C ASN A 508 -6.13 3.68 26.84
N ARG A 509 -4.86 4.08 26.75
CA ARG A 509 -4.43 5.45 27.03
C ARG A 509 -3.50 5.98 25.96
N ILE A 510 -3.78 7.18 25.48
CA ILE A 510 -2.83 7.98 24.71
C ILE A 510 -2.58 9.25 25.51
N LYS A 511 -1.33 9.44 25.96
CA LYS A 511 -0.92 10.52 26.86
C LYS A 511 0.39 11.13 26.41
N ASP A 512 0.69 12.32 26.89
CA ASP A 512 1.97 13.01 26.70
C ASP A 512 2.45 13.11 25.23
N THR A 513 1.54 13.00 24.26
CA THR A 513 1.80 13.11 22.80
C THR A 513 1.90 14.58 22.38
N ALA A 514 2.83 15.34 22.96
CA ALA A 514 3.01 16.75 22.56
C ALA A 514 3.45 16.80 21.08
N THR A 515 2.75 17.60 20.27
CA THR A 515 3.06 17.79 18.85
C THR A 515 3.40 19.25 18.61
N ASN A 516 4.68 19.54 18.36
CA ASN A 516 5.18 20.91 18.32
C ASN A 516 5.87 21.22 16.99
N ALA A 517 5.48 22.30 16.34
CA ALA A 517 6.15 22.90 15.20
C ALA A 517 6.50 24.36 15.52
N TYR A 518 7.78 24.73 15.55
CA TYR A 518 8.12 26.11 15.90
C TYR A 518 9.47 26.60 15.37
N ILE A 519 9.59 27.92 15.32
CA ILE A 519 10.86 28.61 15.12
C ILE A 519 11.14 29.49 16.34
N SER A 520 12.32 29.38 16.94
CA SER A 520 12.71 30.13 18.12
C SER A 520 14.13 30.67 18.02
N ASN A 521 14.40 31.78 18.72
CA ASN A 521 15.74 32.37 18.88
C ASN A 521 16.51 32.56 17.56
N SER A 522 15.79 32.70 16.46
CA SER A 522 16.35 32.75 15.11
C SER A 522 16.32 34.21 14.65
N PRO A 523 17.45 34.93 14.72
CA PRO A 523 17.47 36.39 14.56
C PRO A 523 17.11 36.85 13.15
N THR A 524 17.16 35.97 12.16
CA THR A 524 16.83 36.28 10.78
C THR A 524 16.12 35.08 10.14
N VAL A 525 14.90 35.31 9.67
CA VAL A 525 14.12 34.35 8.89
C VAL A 525 13.50 35.15 7.74
N SER A 526 14.19 35.15 6.60
CA SER A 526 13.73 35.75 5.35
C SER A 526 13.23 34.63 4.44
N VAL A 527 11.96 34.72 4.04
CA VAL A 527 11.32 33.74 3.17
C VAL A 527 10.65 34.47 2.01
N ASP A 528 11.03 34.14 0.78
CA ASP A 528 10.61 34.92 -0.41
C ASP A 528 9.18 34.61 -0.85
N ASN A 529 8.72 33.38 -0.62
CA ASN A 529 7.43 32.89 -1.12
C ASN A 529 6.48 32.44 0.01
N ALA A 530 6.63 31.21 0.51
CA ALA A 530 5.67 30.61 1.45
C ALA A 530 6.29 30.16 2.77
N VAL A 531 5.56 30.39 3.87
CA VAL A 531 5.92 29.89 5.22
C VAL A 531 4.78 29.03 5.76
N THR A 532 5.08 27.77 6.05
CA THR A 532 4.19 26.82 6.71
C THR A 532 4.82 26.41 8.04
N ILE A 533 4.09 26.63 9.13
CA ILE A 533 4.42 26.07 10.44
C ILE A 533 3.17 25.39 10.94
N GLN A 534 3.19 24.07 11.01
CA GLN A 534 1.98 23.30 11.30
C GLN A 534 2.28 22.17 12.28
N ALA A 535 1.44 22.05 13.30
CA ALA A 535 1.37 20.86 14.11
C ALA A 535 -0.01 20.23 13.89
N ASN A 536 -0.11 18.91 13.87
CA ASN A 536 -1.37 18.17 13.73
C ASN A 536 -1.37 16.95 14.65
N ASN A 537 -2.45 16.71 15.38
CA ASN A 537 -2.60 15.48 16.17
C ASN A 537 -3.96 14.83 15.89
N THR A 538 -3.92 13.58 15.40
CA THR A 538 -5.09 12.81 14.94
C THR A 538 -5.26 11.50 15.73
N ALA A 539 -4.78 11.44 16.98
CA ALA A 539 -4.80 10.22 17.77
C ALA A 539 -6.20 9.61 17.96
N THR A 540 -6.29 8.27 17.88
CA THR A 540 -7.56 7.52 17.99
C THR A 540 -7.48 6.32 18.93
N ILE A 541 -8.61 5.99 19.57
CA ILE A 541 -8.76 4.76 20.36
C ILE A 541 -10.06 4.08 19.99
N GLU A 542 -9.96 2.81 19.59
CA GLU A 542 -11.08 1.89 19.39
C GLU A 542 -10.97 0.74 20.39
N SER A 543 -12.04 0.49 21.16
CA SER A 543 -11.98 -0.56 22.16
C SER A 543 -13.30 -1.26 22.41
N LEU A 544 -13.22 -2.54 22.74
CA LEU A 544 -14.36 -3.33 23.20
C LEU A 544 -13.97 -4.22 24.38
N ALA A 545 -14.84 -4.25 25.41
CA ALA A 545 -14.75 -5.19 26.52
C ALA A 545 -16.08 -5.94 26.68
N GLY A 546 -16.05 -7.26 26.57
CA GLY A 546 -17.25 -8.11 26.62
C GLY A 546 -17.07 -9.36 27.47
N GLN A 547 -18.13 -9.81 28.15
CA GLN A 547 -18.10 -11.05 28.88
C GLN A 547 -19.39 -11.86 28.79
N VAL A 548 -19.28 -13.18 28.97
CA VAL A 548 -20.40 -14.12 29.04
C VAL A 548 -20.19 -15.11 30.18
N ALA A 549 -21.16 -15.20 31.11
CA ALA A 549 -21.17 -16.15 32.21
C ALA A 549 -22.42 -17.05 32.17
N ILE A 550 -22.24 -18.37 32.09
CA ILE A 550 -23.32 -19.37 31.95
C ILE A 550 -23.23 -20.40 33.07
N SER A 551 -24.29 -20.55 33.87
CA SER A 551 -24.32 -21.49 34.99
C SER A 551 -25.58 -22.36 34.99
N ILE A 552 -25.42 -23.68 35.05
CA ILE A 552 -26.50 -24.67 35.01
C ILE A 552 -26.34 -25.66 36.17
N GLY A 553 -27.28 -25.67 37.12
CA GLY A 553 -27.29 -26.60 38.28
C GLY A 553 -28.69 -26.90 38.82
N SER A 554 -28.93 -28.13 39.26
CA SER A 554 -30.28 -28.60 39.69
C SER A 554 -30.67 -28.22 41.13
N LYS A 555 -29.69 -27.84 41.95
CA LYS A 555 -29.84 -27.44 43.36
C LYS A 555 -29.34 -26.01 43.62
N GLY A 556 -28.69 -25.39 42.64
CA GLY A 556 -28.24 -23.99 42.68
C GLY A 556 -27.43 -23.63 41.44
N ALA A 557 -27.67 -22.44 40.90
CA ALA A 557 -26.90 -21.86 39.80
C ALA A 557 -26.65 -20.38 40.09
N GLY A 558 -25.39 -19.96 40.01
CA GLY A 558 -24.98 -18.56 40.10
C GLY A 558 -24.06 -18.19 38.95
N ALA A 559 -24.30 -17.04 38.32
CA ALA A 559 -23.45 -16.47 37.30
C ALA A 559 -23.23 -14.99 37.60
N LEU A 560 -21.98 -14.55 37.53
CA LEU A 560 -21.58 -13.15 37.66
C LEU A 560 -20.79 -12.72 36.42
N GLY A 561 -21.03 -11.51 35.97
CA GLY A 561 -20.38 -10.96 34.79
C GLY A 561 -20.11 -9.48 34.95
N ALA A 562 -18.92 -9.03 34.59
CA ALA A 562 -18.58 -7.60 34.52
C ALA A 562 -17.63 -7.32 33.35
N SER A 563 -17.90 -6.25 32.61
CA SER A 563 -16.93 -5.73 31.63
C SER A 563 -16.74 -4.23 31.79
N VAL A 564 -15.52 -3.78 31.52
CA VAL A 564 -15.11 -2.38 31.64
C VAL A 564 -14.20 -2.03 30.46
N ALA A 565 -14.55 -0.98 29.72
CA ALA A 565 -13.68 -0.33 28.75
C ALA A 565 -13.40 1.10 29.22
N ILE A 566 -12.12 1.46 29.32
CA ILE A 566 -11.67 2.81 29.64
C ILE A 566 -10.79 3.27 28.49
N ASN A 567 -11.18 4.37 27.84
CA ASN A 567 -10.43 5.01 26.78
C ASN A 567 -10.15 6.43 27.20
N GLU A 568 -8.88 6.80 27.17
CA GLU A 568 -8.40 8.10 27.63
C GLU A 568 -7.41 8.62 26.60
N ILE A 569 -7.81 9.69 25.90
CA ILE A 569 -6.92 10.54 25.13
C ILE A 569 -6.88 11.82 25.93
N ASP A 570 -5.90 11.98 26.81
CA ASP A 570 -5.97 13.00 27.86
C ASP A 570 -4.61 13.60 28.18
N LYS A 571 -4.68 14.83 28.73
CA LYS A 571 -3.55 15.66 29.16
C LYS A 571 -3.28 15.40 30.64
N THR A 572 -2.06 15.05 31.03
CA THR A 572 -1.69 15.02 32.45
C THR A 572 -0.52 15.95 32.79
N GLY A 573 -0.83 17.04 33.51
CA GLY A 573 0.05 17.60 34.55
C GLY A 573 0.97 18.78 34.19
N ASP A 574 0.71 19.92 34.85
CA ASP A 574 1.59 21.08 35.11
C ASP A 574 2.55 21.59 34.00
N GLY A 575 2.02 22.49 33.17
CA GLY A 575 2.80 23.64 32.69
C GLY A 575 3.55 23.50 31.37
N GLN A 576 3.59 22.33 30.75
CA GLN A 576 3.99 22.18 29.35
C GLN A 576 3.02 21.24 28.65
N SER A 577 2.82 21.49 27.38
CA SER A 577 1.48 21.38 26.86
C SER A 577 1.31 20.18 25.92
N VAL A 578 0.32 19.32 26.19
CA VAL A 578 -0.49 18.75 25.09
C VAL A 578 -1.15 19.94 24.42
N GLY A 579 -0.57 20.34 23.32
CA GLY A 579 -1.16 21.27 22.40
C GLY A 579 -0.45 21.07 21.09
N VAL A 580 -1.25 21.21 20.07
CA VAL A 580 -0.78 21.40 18.73
C VAL A 580 -0.24 22.83 18.71
N TYR A 581 1.07 22.97 18.84
CA TYR A 581 1.70 24.28 18.85
C TYR A 581 2.38 24.54 17.53
N ALA A 582 1.86 25.51 16.80
CA ALA A 582 2.53 26.15 15.68
C ALA A 582 2.79 27.61 16.07
N TYR A 583 4.06 28.01 16.24
CA TYR A 583 4.39 29.40 16.54
C TYR A 583 5.79 29.82 16.12
N ILE A 584 5.97 31.13 15.97
CA ILE A 584 7.27 31.78 15.86
C ILE A 584 7.49 32.57 17.15
N ALA A 585 8.52 32.20 17.93
CA ALA A 585 8.90 32.93 19.13
C ALA A 585 9.99 33.96 18.79
N ILE A 586 9.57 35.21 18.62
CA ILE A 586 10.48 36.34 18.39
C ILE A 586 10.94 36.85 19.76
N GLY A 587 12.15 36.49 20.16
CA GLY A 587 12.78 37.05 21.36
C GLY A 587 13.16 38.51 21.11
N PHE A 588 12.46 39.45 21.72
CA PHE A 588 13.02 40.79 21.93
C PHE A 588 13.97 40.69 23.13
N ASP A 589 15.28 40.72 22.88
CA ASP A 589 16.22 41.14 23.93
C ASP A 589 15.92 42.62 24.22
N LEU A 590 15.41 42.90 25.43
CA LEU A 590 15.18 44.25 25.95
C LEU A 590 16.44 44.82 26.60
#